data_AF-A0AAD5PRX5-F1
#
_entry.id   AF-A0AAD5PRX5-F1
#
_cell.length_a   1.000
_cell.length_b   1.000
_cell.length_c   1.000
_cell.angle_alpha   90.00
_cell.angle_beta   90.00
_cell.angle_gamma   90.00
#
_symmetry.space_group_name_H-M   'P 1'
#
loop_
_entity.id
_entity.type
_entity.pdbx_description
1 polymer ?
#
loop_
_entity_poly.entity_id
_entity_poly.type
_entity_poly.pdbx_seq_one_letter_code
_entity_poly.pdbx_strand_id
1 'polypeptide(L)'
;MKKIRDFHLSTEYNKKGPNPVRDFVFRLLCLAYLPADKIPSVFDSLRTSVPPILETLMDYMERNWIRGRFWTPAHWSCFNLLLRTNNDCEGLHNDWNKLAGGPNLPFYKMTLVLEQLCQDVKLSQKLLSHEKIKAHRKKETQLKNSILFALWTRYQDNELSTVELLEEIVLELKTSFPTVVTDHPLNLNDENIDNYDMSFVSDDEM
;
A
#
# COMPACT_ATOMS: atom_id res chain seq x y z
N MET A 1 -9.23 3.06 5.08
CA MET A 1 -9.21 4.31 4.30
C MET A 1 -9.68 5.49 5.14
N LYS A 2 -8.76 6.13 5.87
CA LYS A 2 -9.07 7.31 6.71
C LYS A 2 -9.60 8.47 5.86
N LYS A 3 -9.01 8.71 4.68
CA LYS A 3 -9.40 9.84 3.80
C LYS A 3 -10.79 9.73 3.17
N ILE A 4 -11.29 8.52 2.92
CA ILE A 4 -12.70 8.34 2.49
C ILE A 4 -13.65 8.79 3.59
N ARG A 5 -13.35 8.46 4.85
CA ARG A 5 -14.12 8.92 5.99
C ARG A 5 -13.98 10.43 6.20
N ASP A 6 -12.75 10.93 6.19
CA ASP A 6 -12.43 12.36 6.37
C ASP A 6 -13.12 13.25 5.33
N PHE A 7 -13.33 12.74 4.11
CA PHE A 7 -14.02 13.46 3.03
C PHE A 7 -15.51 13.11 2.91
N HIS A 8 -16.08 12.46 3.92
CA HIS A 8 -17.51 12.09 3.98
C HIS A 8 -17.97 11.21 2.80
N LEU A 9 -17.06 10.42 2.21
CA LEU A 9 -17.32 9.52 1.09
C LEU A 9 -17.77 8.12 1.54
N SER A 10 -17.75 7.84 2.84
CA SER A 10 -18.04 6.52 3.40
C SER A 10 -19.38 5.95 2.96
N THR A 11 -20.45 6.75 2.97
CA THR A 11 -21.80 6.30 2.61
C THR A 11 -21.86 5.84 1.16
N GLU A 12 -21.33 6.66 0.24
CA GLU A 12 -21.34 6.34 -1.19
C GLU A 12 -20.39 5.18 -1.52
N TYR A 13 -19.23 5.12 -0.88
CA TYR A 13 -18.25 4.05 -1.08
C TYR A 13 -18.78 2.67 -0.63
N ASN A 14 -19.56 2.62 0.45
CA ASN A 14 -20.07 1.39 1.05
C ASN A 14 -21.39 0.89 0.43
N LYS A 15 -21.96 1.58 -0.57
CA LYS A 15 -23.16 1.08 -1.27
C LYS A 15 -22.92 -0.30 -1.87
N LYS A 16 -23.86 -1.22 -1.59
CA LYS A 16 -23.86 -2.59 -2.11
C LYS A 16 -24.11 -2.60 -3.63
N GLY A 17 -23.58 -3.61 -4.30
CA GLY A 17 -23.70 -3.77 -5.76
C GLY A 17 -22.65 -2.97 -6.54
N PRO A 18 -22.83 -2.83 -7.87
CA PRO A 18 -21.94 -2.04 -8.73
C PRO A 18 -21.81 -0.61 -8.21
N ASN A 19 -20.57 -0.14 -8.05
CA ASN A 19 -20.31 1.13 -7.37
C ASN A 19 -19.20 1.89 -8.10
N PRO A 20 -19.55 2.89 -8.94
CA PRO A 20 -18.56 3.62 -9.73
C PRO A 20 -17.57 4.41 -8.86
N VAL A 21 -17.97 4.85 -7.66
CA VAL A 21 -17.09 5.54 -6.71
C VAL A 21 -16.04 4.59 -6.17
N ARG A 22 -16.46 3.40 -5.72
CA ARG A 22 -15.54 2.36 -5.23
C ARG A 22 -14.62 1.88 -6.34
N ASP A 23 -15.14 1.73 -7.54
CA ASP A 23 -14.37 1.30 -8.71
C ASP A 23 -13.32 2.33 -9.11
N PHE A 24 -13.67 3.63 -9.09
CA PHE A 24 -12.73 4.71 -9.37
C PHE A 24 -11.63 4.80 -8.30
N VAL A 25 -11.98 4.69 -7.02
CA VAL A 25 -10.98 4.66 -5.94
C VAL A 25 -10.05 3.45 -6.09
N PHE A 26 -10.58 2.27 -6.44
CA PHE A 26 -9.75 1.10 -6.66
C PHE A 26 -8.78 1.32 -7.83
N ARG A 27 -9.21 1.98 -8.91
CA ARG A 27 -8.34 2.37 -10.02
C ARG A 27 -7.24 3.34 -9.56
N LEU A 28 -7.55 4.31 -8.71
CA LEU A 28 -6.54 5.20 -8.10
C LEU A 28 -5.52 4.43 -7.24
N LEU A 29 -5.93 3.41 -6.49
CA LEU A 29 -5.02 2.56 -5.73
C LEU A 29 -4.13 1.71 -6.64
N CYS A 30 -4.63 1.31 -7.81
CA CYS A 30 -3.86 0.54 -8.79
C CYS A 30 -2.79 1.36 -9.50
N LEU A 31 -2.79 2.70 -9.39
CA LEU A 31 -1.68 3.53 -9.86
C LEU A 31 -0.34 3.10 -9.25
N ALA A 32 -0.34 2.52 -8.05
CA ALA A 32 0.87 2.01 -7.40
C ALA A 32 1.56 0.90 -8.20
N TYR A 33 0.87 0.26 -9.14
CA TYR A 33 1.45 -0.81 -9.95
C TYR A 33 1.92 -0.33 -11.34
N LEU A 34 1.90 0.98 -11.60
CA LEU A 34 2.36 1.57 -12.85
C LEU A 34 3.80 2.13 -12.72
N PRO A 35 4.55 2.25 -13.83
CA PRO A 35 5.84 2.91 -13.83
C PRO A 35 5.73 4.34 -13.29
N ALA A 36 6.66 4.72 -12.39
CA ALA A 36 6.61 5.97 -11.65
C ALA A 36 6.51 7.21 -12.55
N ASP A 37 7.22 7.23 -13.68
CA ASP A 37 7.24 8.32 -14.64
C ASP A 37 5.92 8.48 -15.41
N LYS A 38 5.12 7.42 -15.52
CA LYS A 38 3.84 7.43 -16.23
C LYS A 38 2.65 7.79 -15.34
N ILE A 39 2.76 7.60 -14.03
CA ILE A 39 1.68 7.84 -13.07
C ILE A 39 1.06 9.25 -13.19
N PRO A 40 1.83 10.36 -13.28
CA PRO A 40 1.23 11.69 -13.40
C PRO A 40 0.35 11.86 -14.65
N SER A 41 0.80 11.34 -15.80
CA SER A 41 0.03 11.43 -17.05
C SER A 41 -1.26 10.59 -16.98
N VAL A 42 -1.20 9.40 -16.40
CA VAL A 42 -2.40 8.57 -16.21
C VAL A 42 -3.35 9.21 -15.21
N PHE A 43 -2.85 9.81 -14.13
CA PHE A 43 -3.66 10.53 -13.16
C PHE A 43 -4.41 11.71 -13.80
N ASP A 44 -3.75 12.48 -14.67
CA ASP A 44 -4.40 13.60 -15.39
C ASP A 44 -5.52 13.10 -16.31
N SER A 45 -5.31 11.98 -17.02
CA SER A 45 -6.35 11.34 -17.82
C SER A 45 -7.53 10.89 -16.96
N LEU A 46 -7.30 10.30 -15.79
CA LEU A 46 -8.37 9.93 -14.85
C LEU A 46 -9.13 11.16 -14.34
N ARG A 47 -8.44 12.28 -14.14
CA ARG A 47 -9.05 13.51 -13.68
C ARG A 47 -10.10 14.07 -14.65
N THR A 48 -9.99 13.79 -15.96
CA THR A 48 -11.02 14.21 -16.93
C THR A 48 -12.36 13.48 -16.80
N SER A 49 -12.38 12.32 -16.15
CA SER A 49 -13.57 11.47 -15.97
C SER A 49 -13.93 11.27 -14.49
N VAL A 50 -13.40 12.13 -13.62
CA VAL A 50 -13.63 12.03 -12.18
C VAL A 50 -15.10 12.35 -11.85
N PRO A 51 -15.78 11.53 -11.03
CA PRO A 51 -17.07 11.89 -10.46
C PRO A 51 -16.93 13.13 -9.56
N PRO A 52 -17.85 14.12 -9.60
CA PRO A 52 -17.73 15.36 -8.81
C PRO A 52 -17.52 15.13 -7.31
N ILE A 53 -18.09 14.05 -6.77
CA ILE A 53 -17.94 13.68 -5.36
C ILE A 53 -16.49 13.33 -4.97
N LEU A 54 -15.65 12.94 -5.93
CA LEU A 54 -14.26 12.56 -5.71
C LEU A 54 -13.25 13.69 -5.96
N GLU A 55 -13.68 14.89 -6.34
CA GLU A 55 -12.77 16.02 -6.63
C GLU A 55 -11.87 16.36 -5.43
N THR A 56 -12.43 16.44 -4.22
CA THR A 56 -11.64 16.69 -2.99
C THR A 56 -10.59 15.61 -2.76
N LEU A 57 -10.89 14.35 -3.10
CA LEU A 57 -9.92 13.26 -3.01
C LEU A 57 -8.82 13.40 -4.07
N MET A 58 -9.18 13.76 -5.30
CA MET A 58 -8.20 14.00 -6.38
C MET A 58 -7.26 15.14 -6.02
N ASP A 59 -7.77 16.25 -5.51
CA ASP A 59 -6.95 17.39 -5.06
C ASP A 59 -6.00 17.01 -3.93
N TYR A 60 -6.46 16.16 -3.01
CA TYR A 60 -5.59 15.63 -1.96
C TYR A 60 -4.51 14.72 -2.56
N MET A 61 -4.86 13.81 -3.47
CA MET A 61 -3.90 12.89 -4.07
C MET A 61 -2.85 13.63 -4.90
N GLU A 62 -3.27 14.62 -5.69
CA GLU A 62 -2.37 15.43 -6.50
C GLU A 62 -1.34 16.15 -5.64
N ARG A 63 -1.79 16.86 -4.60
CA ARG A 63 -0.91 17.67 -3.73
C ARG A 63 0.02 16.86 -2.85
N ASN A 64 -0.34 15.61 -2.51
CA ASN A 64 0.40 14.83 -1.51
C ASN A 64 1.18 13.65 -2.11
N TRP A 65 0.72 13.07 -3.22
CA TRP A 65 1.23 11.79 -3.71
C TRP A 65 1.67 11.82 -5.18
N ILE A 66 1.08 12.67 -6.02
CA ILE A 66 1.43 12.78 -7.45
C ILE A 66 2.48 13.88 -7.67
N ARG A 67 2.18 15.09 -7.19
CA ARG A 67 2.98 16.32 -7.37
C ARG A 67 3.35 16.92 -6.01
N GLY A 68 3.48 16.07 -5.00
CA GLY A 68 3.80 16.48 -3.64
C GLY A 68 5.26 16.88 -3.46
N ARG A 69 5.53 17.74 -2.47
CA ARG A 69 6.88 18.19 -2.12
C ARG A 69 7.76 17.08 -1.55
N PHE A 70 7.18 16.22 -0.72
CA PHE A 70 7.91 15.20 0.04
C PHE A 70 7.77 13.80 -0.56
N TRP A 71 6.59 13.49 -1.10
CA TRP A 71 6.31 12.20 -1.71
C TRP A 71 5.92 12.39 -3.18
N THR A 72 6.52 11.58 -4.03
CA THR A 72 6.28 11.53 -5.47
C THR A 72 6.12 10.07 -5.89
N PRO A 73 5.56 9.78 -7.09
CA PRO A 73 5.38 8.43 -7.58
C PRO A 73 6.62 7.53 -7.52
N ALA A 74 7.82 8.10 -7.64
CA ALA A 74 9.08 7.37 -7.51
C ALA A 74 9.29 6.70 -6.13
N HIS A 75 8.63 7.20 -5.09
CA HIS A 75 8.79 6.69 -3.72
C HIS A 75 7.83 5.54 -3.37
N TRP A 76 6.70 5.43 -4.08
CA TRP A 76 5.61 4.51 -3.72
C TRP A 76 5.16 3.62 -4.87
N SER A 77 5.61 3.85 -6.10
CA SER A 77 5.43 2.89 -7.19
C SER A 77 6.07 1.55 -6.83
N CYS A 78 5.30 0.49 -7.05
CA CYS A 78 5.67 -0.91 -6.88
C CYS A 78 5.93 -1.59 -8.24
N PHE A 79 6.04 -0.83 -9.33
CA PHE A 79 6.25 -1.40 -10.66
C PHE A 79 7.55 -2.21 -10.71
N ASN A 80 7.44 -3.45 -11.18
CA ASN A 80 8.54 -4.42 -11.24
C ASN A 80 9.17 -4.73 -9.86
N LEU A 81 8.40 -4.59 -8.79
CA LEU A 81 8.82 -4.94 -7.43
C LEU A 81 7.88 -6.01 -6.85
N LEU A 82 8.44 -6.86 -6.00
CA LEU A 82 7.64 -7.76 -5.16
C LEU A 82 6.75 -6.92 -4.22
N LEU A 83 5.47 -7.28 -4.14
CA LEU A 83 4.55 -6.61 -3.24
C LEU A 83 4.98 -6.77 -1.79
N ARG A 84 5.16 -5.62 -1.13
CA ARG A 84 5.33 -5.55 0.32
C ARG A 84 3.96 -5.53 1.00
N THR A 85 3.86 -6.25 2.09
CA THR A 85 2.66 -6.41 2.93
C THR A 85 2.89 -5.72 4.27
N ASN A 86 1.83 -5.54 5.06
CA ASN A 86 1.98 -5.00 6.41
C ASN A 86 2.96 -5.84 7.24
N ASN A 87 2.95 -7.17 7.07
CA ASN A 87 3.87 -8.06 7.78
C ASN A 87 5.35 -7.79 7.48
N ASP A 88 5.67 -7.26 6.29
CA ASP A 88 7.06 -6.85 5.98
C ASP A 88 7.45 -5.61 6.79
N CYS A 89 6.53 -4.64 6.92
CA CYS A 89 6.74 -3.45 7.74
C CYS A 89 6.82 -3.81 9.23
N GLU A 90 5.89 -4.62 9.74
CA GLU A 90 5.92 -5.09 11.12
C GLU A 90 7.15 -5.94 11.42
N GLY A 91 7.61 -6.75 10.46
CA GLY A 91 8.87 -7.48 10.57
C GLY A 91 10.05 -6.54 10.81
N LEU A 92 10.19 -5.50 9.97
CA LEU A 92 11.22 -4.49 10.13
C LEU A 92 11.09 -3.72 11.45
N HIS A 93 9.87 -3.33 11.84
CA HIS A 93 9.62 -2.67 13.13
C HIS A 93 10.02 -3.55 14.32
N ASN A 94 9.71 -4.85 14.25
CA ASN A 94 10.09 -5.80 15.29
C ASN A 94 11.60 -5.94 15.40
N ASP A 95 12.30 -6.03 14.28
CA ASP A 95 13.76 -6.13 14.28
C ASP A 95 14.41 -4.83 14.77
N TRP A 96 13.87 -3.67 14.37
CA TRP A 96 14.24 -2.38 14.94
C TRP A 96 14.06 -2.36 16.46
N ASN A 97 12.90 -2.74 16.97
CA ASN A 97 12.58 -2.68 18.40
C ASN A 97 13.50 -3.59 19.23
N LYS A 98 13.84 -4.78 18.72
CA LYS A 98 14.82 -5.68 19.35
C LYS A 98 16.20 -5.03 19.46
N LEU A 99 16.64 -4.35 18.41
CA LEU A 99 17.96 -3.69 18.36
C LEU A 99 18.00 -2.38 19.16
N ALA A 100 16.90 -1.62 19.16
CA ALA A 100 16.78 -0.35 19.84
C ALA A 100 16.75 -0.49 21.37
N GLY A 101 16.24 -1.61 21.88
CA GLY A 101 16.23 -1.91 23.32
C GLY A 101 15.28 -1.05 24.15
N GLY A 102 14.34 -0.34 23.53
CA GLY A 102 13.31 0.43 24.22
C GLY A 102 12.96 1.78 23.58
N PRO A 103 12.02 2.52 24.20
CA PRO A 103 11.67 3.86 23.75
C PRO A 103 12.80 4.86 24.02
N ASN A 104 12.76 6.02 23.34
CA ASN A 104 13.69 7.14 23.53
C ASN A 104 15.17 6.83 23.18
N LEU A 105 15.41 6.18 22.05
CA LEU A 105 16.75 5.87 21.55
C LEU A 105 17.51 7.17 21.15
N PRO A 106 18.67 7.49 21.77
CA PRO A 106 19.47 8.63 21.36
C PRO A 106 19.95 8.51 19.91
N PHE A 107 20.06 9.63 19.19
CA PHE A 107 20.37 9.64 17.75
C PHE A 107 21.64 8.86 17.37
N TYR A 108 22.73 8.98 18.15
CA TYR A 108 23.95 8.22 17.85
C TYR A 108 23.77 6.69 18.01
N LYS A 109 22.84 6.24 18.86
CA LYS A 109 22.49 4.81 18.95
C LYS A 109 21.58 4.41 17.80
N MET A 110 20.69 5.30 17.34
CA MET A 110 19.86 5.06 16.15
C MET A 110 20.74 4.78 14.92
N THR A 111 21.85 5.51 14.74
CA THR A 111 22.77 5.26 13.62
C THR A 111 23.42 3.87 13.68
N LEU A 112 23.72 3.37 14.88
CA LEU A 112 24.25 2.01 15.07
C LEU A 112 23.19 0.94 14.78
N VAL A 113 21.94 1.14 15.22
CA VAL A 113 20.82 0.24 14.91
C VAL A 113 20.57 0.19 13.40
N LEU A 114 20.58 1.35 12.73
CA LEU A 114 20.44 1.44 11.28
C LEU A 114 21.57 0.69 10.56
N GLU A 115 22.81 0.85 11.01
CA GLU A 115 23.95 0.13 10.44
C GLU A 115 23.77 -1.39 10.58
N GLN A 116 23.37 -1.87 11.76
CA GLN A 116 23.14 -3.30 11.99
C GLN A 116 22.04 -3.85 11.08
N LEU A 117 20.90 -3.15 10.97
CA LEU A 117 19.81 -3.53 10.06
C LEU A 117 20.29 -3.62 8.60
N CYS A 118 21.15 -2.70 8.16
CA CYS A 118 21.75 -2.75 6.83
C CYS A 118 22.68 -3.97 6.65
N GLN A 119 23.43 -4.37 7.69
CA GLN A 119 24.26 -5.57 7.66
C GLN A 119 23.42 -6.85 7.60
N ASP A 120 22.33 -6.91 8.36
CA ASP A 120 21.41 -8.06 8.38
C ASP A 120 20.73 -8.28 7.02
N VAL A 121 20.40 -7.20 6.30
CA VAL A 121 19.89 -7.27 4.92
C VAL A 121 20.92 -7.90 3.98
N LYS A 122 22.20 -7.51 4.08
CA LYS A 122 23.28 -8.09 3.24
C LYS A 122 23.45 -9.58 3.53
N LEU A 123 23.39 -9.98 4.81
CA LEU A 123 23.45 -11.38 5.19
C LEU A 123 22.25 -12.16 4.62
N SER A 124 21.04 -11.62 4.76
CA SER A 124 19.82 -12.22 4.23
C SER A 124 19.87 -12.39 2.72
N GLN A 125 20.36 -11.38 1.99
CA GLN A 125 20.56 -11.45 0.54
C GLN A 125 21.54 -12.57 0.17
N LYS A 126 22.65 -12.71 0.89
CA LYS A 126 23.62 -13.80 0.67
C LYS A 126 23.03 -15.17 0.98
N LEU A 127 22.25 -15.30 2.06
CA LEU A 127 21.58 -16.55 2.40
C LEU A 127 20.52 -16.94 1.36
N LEU A 128 19.79 -15.97 0.83
CA LEU A 128 18.85 -16.18 -0.27
C LEU A 128 19.56 -16.61 -1.55
N SER A 129 20.68 -15.98 -1.92
CA SER A 129 21.45 -16.35 -3.11
C SER A 129 22.06 -17.76 -3.03
N HIS A 130 22.29 -18.26 -1.82
CA HIS A 130 22.74 -19.64 -1.57
C HIS A 130 21.57 -20.59 -1.24
N GLU A 131 20.32 -20.16 -1.44
CA GLU A 131 19.09 -20.93 -1.17
C GLU A 131 19.00 -21.49 0.26
N LYS A 132 19.71 -20.89 1.21
CA LYS A 132 19.75 -21.31 2.62
C LYS A 132 18.50 -20.89 3.39
N ILE A 133 17.85 -19.83 2.93
CA ILE A 133 16.57 -19.35 3.44
C ILE A 133 15.60 -19.14 2.28
N LYS A 134 14.31 -19.18 2.56
CA LYS A 134 13.26 -18.86 1.59
C LYS A 134 12.31 -17.83 2.21
N ALA A 135 11.96 -16.81 1.45
CA ALA A 135 10.93 -15.87 1.88
C ALA A 135 9.57 -16.59 1.87
N HIS A 136 9.00 -16.83 3.04
CA HIS A 136 7.64 -17.35 3.13
C HIS A 136 6.65 -16.24 2.76
N ARG A 137 5.80 -16.50 1.76
CA ARG A 137 4.73 -15.61 1.33
C ARG A 137 3.42 -16.38 1.34
N LYS A 138 2.34 -15.71 1.73
CA LYS A 138 0.99 -16.28 1.61
C LYS A 138 0.68 -16.56 0.14
N LYS A 139 -0.06 -17.64 -0.14
CA LYS A 139 -0.46 -18.04 -1.50
C LYS A 139 -1.16 -16.90 -2.26
N GLU A 140 -2.00 -16.14 -1.57
CA GLU A 140 -2.71 -14.99 -2.14
C GLU A 140 -1.74 -13.90 -2.63
N THR A 141 -0.72 -13.56 -1.84
CA THR A 141 0.32 -12.60 -2.22
C THR A 141 1.16 -13.10 -3.38
N GLN A 142 1.45 -14.41 -3.42
CA GLN A 142 2.15 -15.03 -4.55
C GLN A 142 1.32 -14.94 -5.83
N LEU A 143 0.02 -15.23 -5.76
CA LEU A 143 -0.90 -15.10 -6.90
C LEU A 143 -0.97 -13.65 -7.39
N LYS A 144 -1.08 -12.69 -6.48
CA LYS A 144 -1.11 -11.26 -6.84
C LYS A 144 0.19 -10.83 -7.52
N ASN A 145 1.35 -11.26 -6.99
CA ASN A 145 2.64 -11.02 -7.64
C ASN A 145 2.68 -11.66 -9.02
N SER A 146 2.25 -12.92 -9.20
CA SER A 146 2.30 -13.59 -10.50
C SER A 146 1.45 -12.89 -11.56
N ILE A 147 0.24 -12.43 -11.19
CA ILE A 147 -0.61 -11.62 -12.07
C ILE A 147 0.11 -10.34 -12.48
N LEU A 148 0.62 -9.58 -11.52
CA LEU A 148 1.29 -8.30 -11.79
C LEU A 148 2.54 -8.49 -12.66
N PHE A 149 3.39 -9.48 -12.37
CA PHE A 149 4.57 -9.74 -13.18
C PHE A 149 4.21 -10.13 -14.61
N ALA A 150 3.19 -10.96 -14.82
CA ALA A 150 2.75 -11.30 -16.17
C ALA A 150 2.30 -10.06 -16.97
N LEU A 151 1.51 -9.18 -16.35
CA LEU A 151 1.06 -7.93 -16.97
C LEU A 151 2.21 -6.96 -17.23
N TRP A 152 3.16 -6.85 -16.29
CA TRP A 152 4.34 -6.01 -16.47
C TRP A 152 5.26 -6.50 -17.57
N THR A 153 5.42 -7.83 -17.74
CA THR A 153 6.17 -8.40 -18.87
C THR A 153 5.55 -7.99 -20.19
N ARG A 154 4.23 -8.19 -20.36
CA ARG A 154 3.51 -7.78 -21.59
C ARG A 154 3.64 -6.28 -21.87
N TYR A 155 3.58 -5.45 -20.83
CA TYR A 155 3.82 -4.01 -20.97
C TYR A 155 5.26 -3.69 -21.39
N GLN A 156 6.27 -4.36 -20.85
CA GLN A 156 7.68 -4.20 -21.22
C GLN A 156 7.97 -4.66 -22.65
N ASP A 157 7.23 -5.66 -23.12
CA ASP A 157 7.27 -6.15 -24.50
C ASP A 157 6.50 -5.23 -25.48
N ASN A 158 5.98 -4.09 -25.01
CA ASN A 158 5.19 -3.12 -25.75
C ASN A 158 3.86 -3.66 -26.31
N GLU A 159 3.32 -4.73 -25.71
CA GLU A 159 1.99 -5.25 -26.07
C GLU A 159 0.85 -4.40 -25.49
N LEU A 160 1.14 -3.61 -24.45
CA LEU A 160 0.18 -2.79 -23.72
C LEU A 160 0.66 -1.34 -23.64
N SER A 161 -0.25 -0.40 -23.88
CA SER A 161 -0.08 0.98 -23.45
C SER A 161 -0.20 1.10 -21.92
N THR A 162 0.21 2.23 -21.34
CA THR A 162 0.10 2.43 -19.88
C THR A 162 -1.36 2.45 -19.40
N VAL A 163 -2.28 2.95 -20.23
CA VAL A 163 -3.71 2.98 -19.91
C VAL A 163 -4.28 1.56 -19.92
N GLU A 164 -3.95 0.76 -20.95
CA GLU A 164 -4.36 -0.65 -21.02
C GLU A 164 -3.78 -1.46 -19.86
N LEU A 165 -2.52 -1.23 -19.49
CA LEU A 165 -1.92 -1.85 -18.30
C LEU A 165 -2.74 -1.57 -17.04
N LEU A 166 -3.15 -0.32 -16.81
CA LEU A 166 -3.97 0.03 -15.65
C LEU A 166 -5.31 -0.72 -15.66
N GLU A 167 -6.00 -0.74 -16.80
CA GLU A 167 -7.31 -1.38 -16.91
C GLU A 167 -7.23 -2.90 -16.76
N GLU A 168 -6.21 -3.56 -17.34
CA GLU A 168 -5.99 -4.99 -17.16
C GLU A 168 -5.65 -5.32 -15.70
N ILE A 169 -4.81 -4.52 -15.03
CA ILE A 169 -4.53 -4.71 -13.59
C ILE A 169 -5.81 -4.59 -12.78
N VAL A 170 -6.64 -3.57 -13.03
CA VAL A 170 -7.90 -3.37 -12.32
C VAL A 170 -8.83 -4.56 -12.52
N LEU A 171 -8.95 -5.06 -13.75
CA LEU A 171 -9.80 -6.20 -14.09
C LEU A 171 -9.34 -7.48 -13.41
N GLU A 172 -8.06 -7.84 -13.55
CA GLU A 172 -7.50 -9.09 -13.02
C GLU A 172 -7.54 -9.12 -11.50
N LEU A 173 -7.22 -8.01 -10.84
CA LEU A 173 -7.25 -7.94 -9.38
C LEU A 173 -8.68 -8.00 -8.82
N LYS A 174 -9.66 -7.38 -9.47
CA LYS A 174 -11.07 -7.51 -9.04
C LYS A 174 -11.60 -8.92 -9.22
N THR A 175 -11.24 -9.56 -10.33
CA THR A 175 -11.68 -10.93 -10.66
C THR A 175 -11.06 -11.94 -9.69
N SER A 176 -9.77 -11.80 -9.41
CA SER A 176 -9.01 -12.74 -8.57
C SER A 176 -9.24 -12.52 -7.06
N PHE A 177 -9.60 -11.30 -6.65
CA PHE A 177 -9.78 -10.93 -5.23
C PHE A 177 -11.11 -10.20 -4.98
N PRO A 178 -12.27 -10.84 -5.21
CA PRO A 178 -13.59 -10.20 -5.10
C PRO A 178 -13.93 -9.76 -3.66
N THR A 179 -13.41 -10.46 -2.66
CA THR A 179 -13.59 -10.12 -1.23
C THR A 179 -12.92 -8.81 -0.82
N VAL A 180 -11.91 -8.33 -1.56
CA VAL A 180 -11.32 -7.00 -1.33
C VAL A 180 -12.36 -5.88 -1.59
N VAL A 181 -13.37 -6.18 -2.41
CA VAL A 181 -14.43 -5.25 -2.82
C VAL A 181 -15.70 -5.42 -1.97
N THR A 182 -16.03 -6.65 -1.54
CA THR A 182 -17.27 -6.95 -0.78
C THR A 182 -17.07 -7.04 0.73
N ASP A 183 -15.93 -7.55 1.19
CA ASP A 183 -15.54 -7.73 2.59
C ASP A 183 -14.28 -6.92 2.89
N HIS A 184 -14.26 -5.66 2.46
CA HIS A 184 -13.28 -4.75 3.02
C HIS A 184 -13.46 -4.76 4.56
N PRO A 185 -12.41 -4.88 5.38
CA PRO A 185 -12.46 -4.83 6.86
C PRO A 185 -12.99 -3.50 7.45
N LEU A 186 -13.67 -2.69 6.63
CA LEU A 186 -14.32 -1.44 6.95
C LEU A 186 -15.83 -1.59 7.12
N ASN A 187 -16.37 -2.81 7.12
CA ASN A 187 -17.71 -3.10 7.65
C ASN A 187 -17.67 -3.00 9.19
N LEU A 188 -17.29 -1.82 9.69
CA LEU A 188 -17.43 -1.46 11.08
C LEU A 188 -18.93 -1.23 11.27
N ASN A 189 -19.64 -2.23 11.79
CA ASN A 189 -20.86 -1.94 12.52
C ASN A 189 -20.46 -0.94 13.61
N ASP A 190 -21.12 0.22 13.64
CA ASP A 190 -20.85 1.38 14.51
C ASP A 190 -20.96 1.09 16.03
N GLU A 191 -20.99 -0.17 16.48
CA GLU A 191 -21.30 -0.55 17.86
C GLU A 191 -20.10 -0.99 18.72
N ASN A 192 -18.85 -0.96 18.22
CA ASN A 192 -17.69 -1.46 19.00
C ASN A 192 -16.53 -0.47 19.16
N ILE A 193 -16.75 0.84 18.99
CA ILE A 193 -15.69 1.84 19.19
C ILE A 193 -15.56 2.30 20.65
N ASP A 194 -16.55 2.02 21.50
CA ASP A 194 -16.58 2.54 22.88
C ASP A 194 -15.90 1.65 23.95
N ASN A 195 -15.19 0.59 23.57
CA ASN A 195 -14.56 -0.33 24.53
C ASN A 195 -13.02 -0.36 24.53
N TYR A 196 -12.36 0.61 23.89
CA TYR A 196 -10.95 0.86 24.18
C TYR A 196 -10.83 1.90 25.30
N ASP A 197 -10.94 1.41 26.53
CA ASP A 197 -10.59 2.15 27.73
C ASP A 197 -9.12 2.60 27.62
N MET A 198 -8.92 3.92 27.50
CA MET A 198 -7.62 4.59 27.48
C MET A 198 -7.24 5.02 28.91
N SER A 199 -7.46 4.16 29.90
CA SER A 199 -6.89 4.34 31.22
C SER A 199 -5.41 3.93 31.18
N PHE A 200 -4.55 4.94 31.00
CA PHE A 200 -3.14 4.84 31.37
C PHE A 200 -3.07 4.56 32.86
N VAL A 201 -2.80 3.31 33.25
CA VAL A 201 -2.36 3.00 34.61
C VAL A 201 -0.92 3.48 34.70
N SER A 202 -0.74 4.58 35.43
CA SER A 202 0.55 5.03 35.94
C SER A 202 0.97 4.07 37.05
N ASP A 203 1.90 3.17 36.76
CA ASP A 203 2.65 2.49 37.81
C ASP A 203 3.79 3.42 38.25
N ASP A 204 3.44 4.32 39.16
CA ASP A 204 4.38 4.92 40.10
C ASP A 204 4.49 4.00 41.32
N GLU A 205 5.74 3.83 41.76
CA GLU A 205 6.25 3.43 43.07
C GLU A 205 6.86 2.03 43.29
N MET A 206 8.04 2.14 43.93
CA MET A 206 8.74 1.15 44.75
C MET A 206 7.85 0.47 45.78
#